data_AF-A0A7V8RHP3-F1
#
_entry.id   AF-A0A7V8RHP3-F1
#
_cell.length_a   1.000
_cell.length_b   1.000
_cell.length_c   1.000
_cell.angle_alpha   90.00
_cell.angle_beta   90.00
_cell.angle_gamma   90.00
#
_symmetry.space_group_name_H-M   'P 1'
#
loop_
_entity.id
_entity.type
_entity.pdbx_description
1 polymer ?
#
loop_
_entity_poly.entity_id
_entity_poly.type
_entity_poly.pdbx_seq_one_letter_code
_entity_poly.pdbx_strand_id
1 'polypeptide(L)'
;MSVKVPFPFDEEAQLVMQSYMRDAQRKLGVLRENYVDPRNVHHFCHGTSWQSHNSYAPDRVSLLQTQSHESYVRFEDVSMGRLPIIAESLDSLVKSLIEGFGSTFITTISQVCEENERVIHTAGDAGERYIAALESVEFSVGRDGTVHQPQVMVGSDTMNQLLTDPSLQSPQLHTRLDALNARKSAEALQRESARKARFVKEEN
;
A
#
# COMPACT_ATOMS: atom_id res chain seq x y z
N MET A 1 -52.68 -15.60 -5.77
CA MET A 1 -51.88 -16.27 -6.81
C MET A 1 -50.44 -16.28 -6.34
N SER A 2 -49.85 -17.47 -6.16
CA SER A 2 -48.43 -17.60 -5.79
C SER A 2 -47.58 -17.19 -6.99
N VAL A 3 -46.77 -16.14 -6.84
CA VAL A 3 -45.81 -15.73 -7.85
C VAL A 3 -44.73 -16.81 -7.89
N LYS A 4 -44.65 -17.55 -9.01
CA LYS A 4 -43.55 -18.49 -9.24
C LYS A 4 -42.29 -17.67 -9.47
N VAL A 5 -41.44 -17.59 -8.45
CA VAL A 5 -40.09 -17.04 -8.59
C VAL A 5 -39.27 -18.10 -9.35
N PRO A 6 -38.71 -17.78 -10.53
CA PRO A 6 -38.01 -18.76 -11.36
C PRO A 6 -36.75 -19.35 -10.71
N PHE A 7 -36.20 -18.69 -9.69
CA PHE A 7 -35.08 -19.16 -8.89
C PHE A 7 -35.38 -18.95 -7.40
N PRO A 8 -35.84 -19.98 -6.66
CA PRO A 8 -36.25 -19.84 -5.27
C PRO A 8 -35.08 -19.89 -4.28
N PHE A 9 -33.86 -19.57 -4.72
CA PHE A 9 -32.62 -19.76 -3.96
C PHE A 9 -32.04 -18.44 -3.44
N ASP A 10 -32.89 -17.48 -3.08
CA ASP A 10 -32.46 -16.14 -2.68
C ASP A 10 -31.58 -16.19 -1.42
N GLU A 11 -31.89 -17.07 -0.47
CA GLU A 11 -31.11 -17.25 0.76
C GLU A 11 -29.73 -17.85 0.47
N GLU A 12 -29.66 -18.91 -0.34
CA GLU A 12 -28.40 -19.54 -0.72
C GLU A 12 -27.54 -18.59 -1.57
N ALA A 13 -28.15 -17.85 -2.50
CA ALA A 13 -27.46 -16.83 -3.29
C ALA A 13 -26.85 -15.74 -2.39
N GLN A 14 -27.60 -15.30 -1.37
CA GLN A 14 -27.09 -14.34 -0.39
C GLN A 14 -25.91 -14.90 0.40
N LEU A 15 -25.97 -16.16 0.84
CA LEU A 15 -24.87 -16.81 1.56
C LEU A 15 -23.61 -16.93 0.68
N VAL A 16 -23.77 -17.32 -0.58
CA VAL A 16 -22.68 -17.40 -1.56
C VAL A 16 -22.05 -16.02 -1.75
N MET A 17 -22.86 -14.98 -1.99
CA MET A 17 -22.37 -13.61 -2.18
C MET A 17 -21.64 -13.08 -0.94
N GLN A 18 -22.16 -13.34 0.26
CA GLN A 18 -21.47 -12.96 1.50
C GLN A 18 -20.14 -13.67 1.66
N SER A 19 -20.08 -14.98 1.40
CA SER A 19 -18.83 -15.74 1.50
C SER A 19 -17.81 -15.25 0.47
N TYR A 20 -18.26 -15.03 -0.77
CA TYR A 20 -17.45 -14.49 -1.86
C TYR A 20 -16.83 -13.14 -1.49
N MET A 21 -17.63 -12.21 -0.97
CA MET A 21 -17.15 -10.89 -0.55
C MET A 21 -16.18 -10.96 0.65
N ARG A 22 -16.45 -11.83 1.62
CA ARG A 22 -15.54 -12.05 2.75
C ARG A 22 -14.18 -12.59 2.28
N ASP A 23 -14.18 -13.53 1.36
CA ASP A 23 -12.93 -14.06 0.79
C ASP A 23 -12.19 -13.03 -0.06
N ALA A 24 -12.92 -12.20 -0.83
CA ALA A 24 -12.33 -11.08 -1.57
C ALA A 24 -11.63 -10.11 -0.59
N GLN A 25 -12.33 -9.72 0.48
CA GLN A 25 -11.79 -8.84 1.51
C GLN A 25 -10.55 -9.44 2.19
N ARG A 26 -10.59 -10.73 2.53
CA ARG A 26 -9.46 -11.43 3.15
C ARG A 26 -8.25 -11.45 2.22
N LYS A 27 -8.41 -11.85 0.96
CA LYS A 27 -7.33 -11.90 -0.03
C LYS A 27 -6.76 -10.50 -0.31
N LEU A 28 -7.63 -9.51 -0.50
CA LEU A 28 -7.22 -8.12 -0.69
C LEU A 28 -6.47 -7.59 0.54
N GLY A 29 -6.91 -7.94 1.75
CA GLY A 29 -6.25 -7.59 3.00
C GLY A 29 -4.80 -8.05 3.02
N VAL A 30 -4.54 -9.32 2.70
CA VAL A 30 -3.19 -9.90 2.62
C VAL A 30 -2.34 -9.21 1.55
N LEU A 31 -2.89 -8.98 0.35
CA LEU A 31 -2.13 -8.36 -0.73
C LEU A 31 -1.80 -6.89 -0.47
N ARG A 32 -2.67 -6.18 0.26
CA ARG A 32 -2.46 -4.78 0.67
C ARG A 32 -1.31 -4.63 1.64
N GLU A 33 -0.97 -5.67 2.41
CA GLU A 33 0.16 -5.63 3.35
C GLU A 33 1.51 -5.38 2.65
N ASN A 34 1.59 -5.67 1.35
CA ASN A 34 2.76 -5.35 0.53
C ASN A 34 2.98 -3.84 0.35
N TYR A 35 1.95 -3.02 0.59
CA TYR A 35 2.00 -1.57 0.41
C TYR A 35 1.98 -0.81 1.73
N VAL A 36 1.20 -1.30 2.71
CA VAL A 36 1.07 -0.62 4.01
C VAL A 36 0.92 -1.64 5.13
N ASP A 37 1.61 -1.38 6.24
CA ASP A 37 1.48 -2.18 7.45
C ASP A 37 0.00 -2.20 7.91
N PRO A 38 -0.58 -3.38 8.20
CA PRO A 38 -1.97 -3.50 8.66
C PRO A 38 -2.31 -2.60 9.85
N ARG A 39 -1.34 -2.31 10.72
CA ARG A 39 -1.52 -1.46 11.91
C ARG A 39 -1.72 0.02 11.56
N ASN A 40 -1.34 0.42 10.35
CA ASN A 40 -1.52 1.77 9.81
C ASN A 40 -2.77 1.86 8.92
N VAL A 41 -3.55 0.78 8.80
CA VAL A 41 -4.83 0.79 8.10
C VAL A 41 -5.94 1.14 9.07
N HIS A 42 -6.70 2.17 8.74
CA HIS A 42 -7.89 2.55 9.45
C HIS A 42 -9.12 2.29 8.59
N HIS A 43 -10.12 1.65 9.18
CA HIS A 43 -11.40 1.40 8.55
C HIS A 43 -12.41 2.45 9.01
N PHE A 44 -13.01 3.16 8.07
CA PHE A 44 -14.03 4.14 8.36
C PHE A 44 -15.34 3.77 7.66
N CYS A 45 -16.44 3.83 8.40
CA CYS A 45 -17.77 3.45 7.92
C CYS A 45 -18.70 4.67 7.76
N HIS A 46 -18.16 5.83 7.34
CA HIS A 46 -18.92 7.06 7.18
C HIS A 46 -19.04 7.45 5.70
N GLY A 47 -20.28 7.58 5.22
CA GLY A 47 -20.70 8.26 3.98
C GLY A 47 -19.73 8.26 2.79
N THR A 48 -19.75 9.35 2.02
CA THR A 48 -18.92 9.53 0.81
C THR A 48 -17.79 10.56 0.99
N SER A 49 -17.63 11.14 2.19
CA SER A 49 -16.65 12.21 2.44
C SER A 49 -15.98 12.12 3.80
N TRP A 50 -14.79 12.71 3.91
CA TRP A 50 -13.95 12.75 5.11
C TRP A 50 -14.17 13.98 5.99
N GLN A 51 -15.21 14.78 5.75
CA GLN A 51 -15.50 15.94 6.59
C GLN A 51 -16.37 15.55 7.79
N SER A 52 -15.76 15.63 8.97
CA SER A 52 -16.55 15.90 10.18
C SER A 52 -17.30 17.21 9.95
N HIS A 53 -18.60 17.22 10.23
CA HIS A 53 -19.50 18.35 9.92
C HIS A 53 -19.15 19.62 10.73
N ASN A 54 -18.18 19.52 11.65
CA ASN A 54 -17.79 20.56 12.61
C ASN A 54 -16.37 21.12 12.39
N SER A 55 -15.69 20.88 11.26
CA SER A 55 -14.36 21.48 11.04
C SER A 55 -14.46 22.93 10.57
N TYR A 56 -13.99 23.87 11.40
CA TYR A 56 -14.05 25.31 11.17
C TYR A 56 -13.07 25.81 10.08
N ALA A 57 -12.08 24.99 9.70
CA ALA A 57 -11.12 25.26 8.63
C ALA A 57 -10.69 23.91 7.97
N PRO A 58 -11.34 23.48 6.89
CA PRO A 58 -10.99 22.22 6.25
C PRO A 58 -9.73 22.38 5.39
N ASP A 59 -8.62 21.78 5.83
CA ASP A 59 -7.31 21.89 5.18
C ASP A 59 -7.24 21.24 3.78
N ARG A 60 -8.22 20.39 3.43
CA ARG A 60 -8.55 19.88 2.08
C ARG A 60 -9.79 18.99 2.22
N VAL A 61 -10.79 19.15 1.36
CA VAL A 61 -11.85 18.13 1.23
C VAL A 61 -11.23 16.95 0.49
N SER A 62 -10.69 15.97 1.21
CA SER A 62 -10.26 14.73 0.58
C SER A 62 -11.51 13.98 0.11
N LEU A 63 -11.72 13.99 -1.21
CA LEU A 63 -12.75 13.22 -1.86
C LEU A 63 -12.35 11.74 -1.83
N LEU A 64 -13.30 10.86 -1.49
CA LEU A 64 -13.09 9.43 -1.67
C LEU A 64 -12.91 9.13 -3.16
N GLN A 65 -11.81 8.50 -3.52
CA GLN A 65 -11.63 7.95 -4.85
C GLN A 65 -12.37 6.62 -4.96
N THR A 66 -13.23 6.50 -5.97
CA THR A 66 -13.96 5.26 -6.22
C THR A 66 -13.14 4.40 -7.18
N GLN A 67 -12.87 3.16 -6.76
CA GLN A 67 -12.33 2.13 -7.64
C GLN A 67 -13.45 1.19 -8.03
N SER A 68 -13.57 0.93 -9.33
CA SER A 68 -14.59 0.05 -9.91
C SER A 68 -13.92 -1.06 -10.70
N HIS A 69 -14.46 -2.26 -10.60
CA HIS A 69 -14.06 -3.41 -11.40
C HIS A 69 -15.30 -3.97 -12.11
N GLU A 70 -15.14 -4.30 -13.39
CA GLU A 70 -16.15 -5.02 -14.15
C GLU A 70 -15.68 -6.45 -14.38
N SER A 71 -16.53 -7.41 -14.03
CA SER A 71 -16.27 -8.84 -14.23
C SER A 71 -17.31 -9.42 -15.17
N TYR A 72 -16.85 -10.29 -16.08
CA TYR A 72 -17.69 -10.95 -17.06
C TYR A 72 -17.73 -12.45 -16.79
N VAL A 73 -18.94 -13.01 -16.73
CA VAL A 73 -19.17 -14.46 -16.66
C VAL A 73 -19.96 -14.86 -17.90
N ARG A 74 -19.44 -15.82 -18.67
CA ARG A 74 -20.10 -16.29 -19.88
C ARG A 74 -21.27 -17.19 -19.52
N PHE A 75 -22.37 -17.08 -20.28
CA PHE A 75 -23.56 -17.89 -20.05
C PHE A 75 -23.26 -19.38 -20.18
N GLU A 76 -22.40 -19.78 -21.12
CA GLU A 76 -22.02 -21.16 -21.34
C GLU A 76 -21.40 -21.76 -20.08
N ASP A 77 -20.54 -21.01 -19.38
CA ASP A 77 -19.87 -21.45 -18.16
C ASP A 77 -20.88 -21.69 -17.01
N VAL A 78 -21.95 -20.89 -16.97
CA VAL A 78 -23.07 -21.07 -16.02
C VAL A 78 -23.91 -22.29 -16.41
N SER A 79 -24.27 -22.41 -17.69
CA SER A 79 -25.11 -23.50 -18.20
C SER A 79 -24.45 -24.87 -18.05
N MET A 80 -23.13 -24.94 -18.15
CA MET A 80 -22.33 -26.15 -17.94
C MET A 80 -22.01 -26.42 -16.47
N GLY A 81 -22.46 -25.56 -15.54
CA GLY A 81 -22.22 -25.73 -14.11
C GLY A 81 -20.74 -25.67 -13.72
N ARG A 82 -19.92 -24.85 -14.41
CA ARG A 82 -18.48 -24.76 -14.19
C ARG A 82 -18.15 -24.02 -12.89
N LEU A 83 -18.25 -24.69 -11.75
CA LEU A 83 -17.95 -24.12 -10.43
C LEU A 83 -16.60 -23.38 -10.31
N PRO A 84 -15.50 -23.79 -10.99
CA PRO A 84 -14.23 -23.03 -10.97
C PRO A 84 -14.34 -21.56 -11.36
N ILE A 85 -15.35 -21.16 -12.17
CA ILE A 85 -15.54 -19.75 -12.56
C ILE A 85 -15.73 -18.82 -11.35
N ILE A 86 -16.28 -19.33 -10.25
CA ILE A 86 -16.47 -18.54 -9.03
C ILE A 86 -15.11 -18.15 -8.45
N ALA A 87 -14.19 -19.11 -8.32
CA ALA A 87 -12.84 -18.84 -7.82
C ALA A 87 -12.02 -17.97 -8.78
N GLU A 88 -12.12 -18.23 -10.09
CA GLU A 88 -11.43 -17.44 -11.12
C GLU A 88 -11.92 -15.97 -11.14
N SER A 89 -13.24 -15.75 -11.04
CA SER A 89 -13.80 -14.40 -10.97
C SER A 89 -13.35 -13.67 -9.69
N LEU A 90 -13.28 -14.39 -8.56
CA LEU A 90 -12.79 -13.84 -7.30
C LEU A 90 -11.33 -13.39 -7.44
N ASP A 91 -10.48 -14.22 -8.04
CA ASP A 91 -9.07 -13.91 -8.25
C ASP A 91 -8.90 -12.72 -9.22
N SER A 92 -9.71 -12.64 -10.28
CA SER A 92 -9.74 -11.50 -11.20
C SER A 92 -10.15 -10.20 -10.50
N LEU A 93 -11.21 -10.25 -9.68
CA LEU A 93 -11.68 -9.10 -8.90
C LEU A 93 -10.59 -8.61 -7.95
N VAL A 94 -10.02 -9.52 -7.15
CA VAL A 94 -8.97 -9.18 -6.18
C VAL A 94 -7.75 -8.61 -6.89
N LYS A 95 -7.32 -9.21 -8.00
CA LYS A 95 -6.19 -8.73 -8.80
C LYS A 95 -6.41 -7.30 -9.30
N SER A 96 -7.57 -7.02 -9.91
CA SER A 96 -7.86 -5.69 -10.43
C SER A 96 -7.98 -4.64 -9.32
N LEU A 97 -8.57 -5.01 -8.17
CA LEU A 97 -8.66 -4.10 -7.02
C LEU A 97 -7.29 -3.78 -6.42
N ILE A 98 -6.38 -4.77 -6.28
CA ILE A 98 -5.06 -4.50 -5.74
C ILE A 98 -4.17 -3.71 -6.73
N GLU A 99 -4.28 -3.97 -8.03
CA GLU A 99 -3.58 -3.20 -9.07
C GLU A 99 -4.04 -1.75 -9.06
N GLY A 100 -5.36 -1.52 -9.01
CA GLY A 100 -5.93 -0.19 -8.85
C GLY A 100 -5.47 0.49 -7.57
N PHE A 101 -5.53 -0.21 -6.43
CA PHE A 101 -5.04 0.30 -5.14
C PHE A 101 -3.56 0.72 -5.21
N GLY A 102 -2.68 -0.14 -5.73
CA GLY A 102 -1.25 0.14 -5.84
C GLY A 102 -0.97 1.37 -6.71
N SER A 103 -1.64 1.48 -7.87
CA SER A 103 -1.52 2.63 -8.75
C SER A 103 -1.96 3.93 -8.07
N THR A 104 -3.13 3.94 -7.43
CA THR A 104 -3.62 5.10 -6.68
C THR A 104 -2.69 5.47 -5.52
N PHE A 105 -2.21 4.48 -4.78
CA PHE A 105 -1.34 4.68 -3.61
C PHE A 105 -0.02 5.34 -4.01
N ILE A 106 0.67 4.78 -5.02
CA ILE A 106 1.93 5.33 -5.53
C ILE A 106 1.71 6.75 -6.09
N THR A 107 0.66 6.95 -6.90
CA THR A 107 0.35 8.28 -7.46
C THR A 107 0.11 9.31 -6.37
N THR A 108 -0.63 8.96 -5.32
CA THR A 108 -0.90 9.85 -4.19
C THR A 108 0.38 10.22 -3.46
N ILE A 109 1.26 9.25 -3.19
CA ILE A 109 2.56 9.51 -2.55
C ILE A 109 3.42 10.41 -3.43
N SER A 110 3.50 10.14 -4.73
CA SER A 110 4.26 10.96 -5.68
C SER A 110 3.76 12.41 -5.70
N GLN A 111 2.45 12.62 -5.75
CA GLN A 111 1.85 13.96 -5.67
C GLN A 111 2.21 14.68 -4.38
N VAL A 112 2.14 13.99 -3.22
CA VAL A 112 2.53 14.59 -1.94
C VAL A 112 4.02 14.94 -1.93
N CYS A 113 4.89 14.11 -2.51
CA CYS A 113 6.32 14.41 -2.64
C CYS A 113 6.57 15.63 -3.53
N GLU A 114 5.87 15.74 -4.67
CA GLU A 114 5.94 16.91 -5.56
C GLU A 114 5.46 18.19 -4.88
N GLU A 115 4.31 18.15 -4.21
CA GLU A 115 3.74 19.29 -3.50
C GLU A 115 4.63 19.82 -2.37
N ASN A 116 5.40 18.93 -1.72
CA ASN A 116 6.29 19.29 -0.62
C ASN A 116 7.74 19.49 -1.07
N GLU A 117 7.99 19.60 -2.39
CA GLU A 117 9.32 19.77 -2.98
C GLU A 117 10.33 18.70 -2.52
N ARG A 118 9.84 17.49 -2.19
CA ARG A 118 10.65 16.33 -1.79
C ARG A 118 11.03 15.46 -2.98
N VAL A 119 11.19 16.07 -4.15
CA VAL A 119 11.61 15.40 -5.37
C VAL A 119 13.09 15.64 -5.59
N ILE A 120 13.82 14.57 -5.86
CA ILE A 120 15.27 14.62 -6.01
C ILE A 120 15.59 14.75 -7.49
N HIS A 121 16.06 15.94 -7.87
CA HIS A 121 16.46 16.27 -9.23
C HIS A 121 17.99 16.20 -9.43
N THR A 122 18.70 15.37 -8.65
CA THR A 122 20.16 15.27 -8.78
C THR A 122 20.56 14.71 -10.14
N ALA A 123 21.45 15.44 -10.82
CA ALA A 123 22.12 14.95 -12.03
C ALA A 123 23.11 13.85 -11.64
N GLY A 124 23.12 12.74 -12.39
CA GLY A 124 23.98 11.59 -12.10
C GLY A 124 23.37 10.28 -12.56
N ASP A 125 24.11 9.20 -12.31
CA ASP A 125 23.62 7.83 -12.54
C ASP A 125 22.56 7.41 -11.50
N ALA A 126 22.02 6.20 -11.63
CA ALA A 126 20.99 5.72 -10.70
C ALA A 126 21.54 5.55 -9.27
N GLY A 127 22.82 5.17 -9.12
CA GLY A 127 23.49 5.01 -7.83
C GLY A 127 23.57 6.30 -7.02
N GLU A 128 24.04 7.39 -7.63
CA GLU A 128 24.12 8.69 -6.92
C GLU A 128 22.74 9.23 -6.56
N ARG A 129 21.74 9.04 -7.44
CA ARG A 129 20.36 9.41 -7.14
C ARG A 129 19.80 8.61 -5.97
N TYR A 130 20.13 7.32 -5.89
CA TYR A 130 19.72 6.46 -4.79
C TYR A 130 20.35 6.89 -3.45
N ILE A 131 21.65 7.21 -3.43
CA ILE A 131 22.32 7.75 -2.24
C ILE A 131 21.67 9.07 -1.81
N ALA A 132 21.44 10.00 -2.74
CA ALA A 132 20.78 11.27 -2.44
C ALA A 132 19.38 11.06 -1.85
N ALA A 133 18.63 10.08 -2.37
CA ALA A 133 17.33 9.68 -1.83
C ALA A 133 17.43 9.19 -0.40
N LEU A 134 18.34 8.26 -0.14
CA LEU A 134 18.57 7.77 1.22
C LEU A 134 19.05 8.86 2.16
N GLU A 135 19.80 9.86 1.69
CA GLU A 135 20.22 11.01 2.49
C GLU A 135 19.06 11.93 2.90
N SER A 136 18.03 12.07 2.07
CA SER A 136 16.86 12.91 2.38
C SER A 136 15.88 12.31 3.39
N VAL A 137 15.95 10.99 3.63
CA VAL A 137 14.97 10.25 4.44
C VAL A 137 15.56 9.76 5.75
N GLU A 138 14.77 9.74 6.82
CA GLU A 138 15.23 9.24 8.11
C GLU A 138 15.01 7.74 8.25
N PHE A 139 15.95 7.05 8.90
CA PHE A 139 15.74 5.66 9.31
C PHE A 139 14.90 5.63 10.58
N SER A 140 14.06 4.60 10.69
CA SER A 140 13.16 4.40 11.83
C SER A 140 13.64 3.23 12.68
N VAL A 141 13.21 3.19 13.95
CA VAL A 141 13.50 2.07 14.86
C VAL A 141 12.17 1.39 15.20
N GLY A 142 12.12 0.08 14.97
CA GLY A 142 10.98 -0.76 15.29
C GLY A 142 10.77 -0.94 16.79
N ARG A 143 9.63 -1.53 17.16
CA ARG A 143 9.31 -1.83 18.58
C ARG A 143 10.27 -2.85 19.19
N ASP A 144 10.81 -3.73 18.36
CA ASP A 144 11.85 -4.72 18.68
C ASP A 144 13.24 -4.09 18.87
N GLY A 145 13.40 -2.80 18.58
CA GLY A 145 14.68 -2.09 18.65
C GLY A 145 15.52 -2.21 17.38
N THR A 146 15.00 -2.84 16.32
CA THR A 146 15.72 -2.99 15.05
C THR A 146 15.57 -1.72 14.21
N VAL A 147 16.66 -1.30 13.55
CA VAL A 147 16.61 -0.18 12.60
C VAL A 147 16.00 -0.66 11.28
N HIS A 148 14.97 0.03 10.82
CA HIS A 148 14.35 -0.20 9.52
C HIS A 148 14.75 0.89 8.53
N GLN A 149 15.25 0.43 7.38
CA GLN A 149 15.52 1.28 6.21
C GLN A 149 14.21 1.61 5.49
N PRO A 150 14.13 2.75 4.79
CA PRO A 150 13.02 3.08 3.91
C PRO A 150 12.84 2.01 2.84
N GLN A 151 11.59 1.68 2.55
CA GLN A 151 11.26 0.84 1.39
C GLN A 151 11.22 1.70 0.13
N VAL A 152 11.78 1.17 -0.96
CA VAL A 152 11.71 1.79 -2.27
C VAL A 152 10.58 1.14 -3.06
N MET A 153 9.58 1.92 -3.44
CA MET A 153 8.49 1.47 -4.31
C MET A 153 8.66 2.09 -5.69
N VAL A 154 8.78 1.24 -6.70
CA VAL A 154 8.89 1.63 -8.11
C VAL A 154 8.05 0.69 -8.97
N GLY A 155 7.61 1.14 -10.14
CA GLY A 155 6.94 0.29 -11.11
C GLY A 155 7.87 -0.82 -11.64
N SER A 156 7.29 -1.89 -12.18
CA SER A 156 8.03 -3.07 -12.68
C SER A 156 9.09 -2.70 -13.72
N ASP A 157 8.76 -1.80 -14.64
CA ASP A 157 9.66 -1.41 -15.73
C ASP A 157 10.87 -0.64 -15.19
N THR A 158 10.64 0.28 -14.26
CA THR A 158 11.70 1.02 -13.57
C THR A 158 12.54 0.09 -12.70
N MET A 159 11.93 -0.88 -12.01
CA MET A 159 12.67 -1.89 -11.24
C MET A 159 13.63 -2.68 -12.12
N ASN A 160 13.16 -3.15 -13.29
CA ASN A 160 14.00 -3.89 -14.23
C ASN A 160 15.18 -3.04 -14.72
N GLN A 161 14.94 -1.76 -15.01
CA GLN A 161 16.01 -0.82 -15.38
C GLN A 161 17.06 -0.68 -14.27
N LEU A 162 16.62 -0.47 -13.02
CA LEU A 162 17.52 -0.36 -11.87
C LEU A 162 18.33 -1.63 -11.63
N LEU A 163 17.72 -2.81 -11.74
CA LEU A 163 18.43 -4.09 -11.56
C LEU A 163 19.55 -4.29 -12.59
N THR A 164 19.40 -3.74 -13.80
CA THR A 164 20.39 -3.83 -14.87
C THR A 164 21.39 -2.67 -14.91
N ASP A 165 21.22 -1.65 -14.05
CA ASP A 165 22.07 -0.46 -14.09
C ASP A 165 23.46 -0.76 -13.48
N PRO A 166 24.56 -0.62 -14.25
CA PRO A 166 25.91 -0.92 -13.77
C PRO A 166 26.39 0.03 -12.66
N SER A 167 25.83 1.24 -12.55
CA SER A 167 26.18 2.17 -11.47
C SER A 167 25.80 1.62 -10.10
N LEU A 168 24.69 0.88 -10.02
CA LEU A 168 24.21 0.24 -8.79
C LEU A 168 25.03 -0.97 -8.36
N GLN A 169 25.87 -1.51 -9.26
CA GLN A 169 26.75 -2.65 -9.01
C GLN A 169 28.20 -2.22 -8.70
N SER A 170 28.47 -0.91 -8.63
CA SER A 170 29.82 -0.40 -8.38
C SER A 170 30.28 -0.67 -6.93
N PRO A 171 31.47 -1.25 -6.71
CA PRO A 171 32.02 -1.44 -5.36
C PRO A 171 32.17 -0.14 -4.55
N GLN A 172 32.44 0.96 -5.25
CA GLN A 172 32.56 2.28 -4.64
C GLN A 172 31.22 2.76 -4.09
N LEU A 173 30.13 2.50 -4.81
CA LEU A 173 28.77 2.82 -4.38
C LEU A 173 28.41 2.00 -3.13
N HIS A 174 28.65 0.69 -3.14
CA HIS A 174 28.39 -0.16 -1.98
C HIS A 174 29.12 0.30 -0.72
N THR A 175 30.40 0.68 -0.86
CA THR A 175 31.18 1.20 0.28
C THR A 175 30.55 2.48 0.85
N ARG A 176 30.10 3.41 -0.01
CA ARG A 176 29.42 4.63 0.41
C ARG A 176 28.07 4.33 1.05
N LEU A 177 27.33 3.38 0.49
CA LEU A 177 26.03 2.95 0.99
C LEU A 177 26.15 2.31 2.39
N ASP A 178 27.15 1.47 2.61
CA ASP A 178 27.42 0.87 3.91
C ASP A 178 27.77 1.93 4.97
N ALA A 179 28.62 2.90 4.61
CA ALA A 179 28.96 4.02 5.48
C ALA A 179 27.73 4.88 5.82
N LEU A 180 26.89 5.17 4.81
CA LEU A 180 25.64 5.91 5.00
C LEU A 180 24.67 5.15 5.90
N ASN A 181 24.50 3.85 5.66
CA ASN A 181 23.63 2.98 6.45
C ASN A 181 24.07 2.91 7.90
N ALA A 182 25.37 2.75 8.16
CA ALA A 182 25.92 2.72 9.52
C ALA A 182 25.66 4.05 10.25
N ARG A 183 25.94 5.18 9.58
CA ARG A 183 25.70 6.53 10.13
C ARG A 183 24.22 6.74 10.46
N LYS A 184 23.32 6.52 9.49
CA LYS A 184 21.87 6.74 9.68
C LYS A 184 21.23 5.79 10.68
N SER A 185 21.76 4.57 10.79
CA SER A 185 21.32 3.63 11.83
C SER A 185 21.69 4.11 13.23
N ALA A 186 22.90 4.63 13.42
CA ALA A 186 23.30 5.22 14.70
C ALA A 186 22.45 6.45 15.05
N GLU A 187 22.21 7.34 14.08
CA GLU A 187 21.33 8.50 14.24
C GLU A 187 19.90 8.08 14.63
N ALA A 188 19.36 7.04 14.00
CA ALA A 188 18.02 6.53 14.31
C ALA A 188 17.92 5.98 15.74
N LEU A 189 18.92 5.21 16.20
CA LEU A 189 18.98 4.70 17.56
C LEU A 189 19.11 5.82 18.59
N GLN A 190 19.91 6.85 18.30
CA GLN A 190 20.04 8.03 19.16
C GLN A 190 18.73 8.83 19.24
N ARG A 191 18.03 9.01 18.12
CA ARG A 191 16.73 9.68 18.10
C ARG A 191 15.69 8.89 18.90
N GLU A 192 15.69 7.57 18.77
CA GLU A 192 14.77 6.70 19.50
C GLU A 192 15.09 6.67 21.01
N SER A 193 16.36 6.66 21.40
CA SER A 193 16.74 6.76 22.81
C SER A 193 16.33 8.10 23.42
N ALA A 194 16.53 9.20 22.69
CA ALA A 194 16.06 10.53 23.08
C ALA A 194 14.53 10.61 23.17
N ARG A 195 13.80 9.94 22.25
CA ARG A 195 12.34 9.83 22.31
C ARG A 195 11.91 9.09 23.58
N LYS A 196 12.51 7.93 23.87
CA LYS A 196 12.19 7.11 25.06
C LYS A 196 12.48 7.86 26.36
N ALA A 197 13.58 8.63 26.41
CA ALA A 197 13.94 9.43 27.58
C ALA A 197 12.84 10.44 27.97
N ARG A 198 12.05 10.95 27.02
CA ARG A 198 10.91 11.86 27.29
C ARG A 198 9.73 11.18 28.00
N PHE A 199 9.68 9.84 28.03
CA PHE A 199 8.57 9.07 28.60
C PHE A 199 8.95 8.32 29.88
N VAL A 200 10.18 8.51 30.39
CA VAL A 200 10.55 8.01 31.71
C VAL A 200 9.78 8.85 32.73
N LYS A 201 8.82 8.23 33.43
CA LYS A 201 8.19 8.85 34.61
C LYS A 201 9.27 9.00 35.68
N GLU A 202 9.39 10.19 36.27
CA GLU A 202 10.06 10.33 37.56
C GLU A 202 9.29 9.46 38.56
N GLU A 203 9.94 8.44 39.11
CA GLU A 203 9.43 7.72 40.28
C GLU A 203 9.47 8.68 41.47
N ASN A 204 8.33 9.28 41.79
CA ASN A 204 8.05 9.89 43.09
C ASN A 204 7.29 8.88 43.95
#